data_AF-A0A975MB49-F1
#
_entry.id   AF-A0A975MB49-F1
#
_cell.length_a   1.000
_cell.length_b   1.000
_cell.length_c   1.000
_cell.angle_alpha   90.00
_cell.angle_beta   90.00
_cell.angle_gamma   90.00
#
_symmetry.space_group_name_H-M   'P 1'
#
loop_
_entity.id
_entity.type
_entity.pdbx_description
1 polymer ?
#
loop_
_entity_poly.entity_id
_entity_poly.type
_entity_poly.pdbx_seq_one_letter_code
_entity_poly.pdbx_strand_id
1 'polypeptide(L)'
;MTTIFALSSGAPPAAIGIVRISGPEAGQALIRLCGALPPERTASLRTVRDAAGEVLDRALVLWFPGPASATGEDCAEIHCHGGRAVIAAIETALAAMPGLARAEPGAFTRRAFTNGRIDLAEAEGLADLLTAETELQRRVAQAQASGEASRQVAEWRDEVLRLSARIEALLDFSDEDDVDTLSEDFRRDVDRLVTALEGWLARPPAERLRDGVRVVLSGPPNAGKSSLFNMLLSSEAAIISPVAGTTRDVIERPVAIDGVPFVLIDTAGLRSETGDEIEAVGIARAAEQMASADIVLWLGTEGKGPDGALEIETRVDLEDQQKENPAARVSGKTGEGLSALAAILVERAGTLLPRPGESAVNARQRRCLERAYGALHEIGNASDPLLIGESLRAARAAFDDLLGCASTEHMLDALFGRFCIGK
;
A
#
# COMPACT_ATOMS: atom_id res chain seq x y z
N MET A 1 30.33 -2.76 -7.86
CA MET A 1 29.20 -2.10 -7.17
C MET A 1 29.70 -1.49 -5.87
N THR A 2 29.25 -0.29 -5.53
CA THR A 2 29.59 0.37 -4.25
C THR A 2 28.88 -0.34 -3.08
N THR A 3 29.53 -0.46 -1.93
CA THR A 3 28.87 -0.96 -0.71
C THR A 3 28.13 0.18 -0.04
N ILE A 4 26.87 -0.01 0.33
CA ILE A 4 26.06 1.02 0.99
C ILE A 4 25.82 0.70 2.45
N PHE A 5 25.63 1.73 3.27
CA PHE A 5 25.19 1.58 4.64
C PHE A 5 24.19 2.66 5.04
N ALA A 6 23.30 2.36 5.99
CA ALA A 6 22.44 3.34 6.66
C ALA A 6 21.81 2.76 7.94
N LEU A 7 21.34 3.65 8.81
CA LEU A 7 20.37 3.29 9.84
C LEU A 7 19.09 2.71 9.19
N SER A 8 18.75 1.47 9.54
CA SER A 8 17.59 0.70 9.04
C SER A 8 16.50 0.50 10.09
N SER A 9 16.67 1.04 11.30
CA SER A 9 15.66 1.08 12.36
C SER A 9 14.93 2.43 12.38
N GLY A 10 13.89 2.55 13.22
CA GLY A 10 13.16 3.80 13.43
C GLY A 10 14.02 4.97 13.93
N ALA A 11 13.43 6.17 13.90
CA ALA A 11 14.13 7.41 14.23
C ALA A 11 14.65 7.41 15.70
N PRO A 12 15.92 7.78 15.94
CA PRO A 12 16.48 7.87 17.28
C PRO A 12 15.94 9.10 18.06
N PRO A 13 15.89 9.07 19.41
CA PRO A 13 16.44 8.02 20.26
C PRO A 13 15.54 6.77 20.31
N ALA A 14 16.18 5.61 20.33
CA ALA A 14 15.55 4.31 20.54
C ALA A 14 16.44 3.45 21.46
N ALA A 15 15.88 2.37 22.02
CA ALA A 15 16.68 1.42 22.79
C ALA A 15 17.76 0.77 21.91
N ILE A 16 17.40 0.40 20.68
CA ILE A 16 18.28 -0.27 19.71
C ILE A 16 18.21 0.49 18.38
N GLY A 17 19.37 0.73 17.78
CA GLY A 17 19.55 1.14 16.39
C GLY A 17 20.11 0.00 15.56
N ILE A 18 19.67 -0.16 14.33
CA ILE A 18 20.22 -1.17 13.40
C ILE A 18 20.90 -0.44 12.26
N VAL A 19 22.23 -0.52 12.16
CA VAL A 19 22.98 -0.04 11.00
C VAL A 19 23.20 -1.22 10.06
N ARG A 20 22.62 -1.15 8.86
CA ARG A 20 22.77 -2.17 7.82
C ARG A 20 23.84 -1.76 6.83
N ILE A 21 24.59 -2.75 6.34
CA ILE A 21 25.61 -2.61 5.30
C ILE A 21 25.31 -3.65 4.21
N SER A 22 25.31 -3.27 2.94
CA SER A 22 25.06 -4.18 1.79
C SER A 22 26.05 -3.92 0.66
N GLY A 23 26.65 -4.98 0.13
CA GLY A 23 27.57 -4.92 -1.01
C GLY A 23 28.85 -5.72 -0.78
N PRO A 24 29.75 -5.76 -1.79
CA PRO A 24 30.92 -6.65 -1.77
C PRO A 24 31.91 -6.37 -0.63
N GLU A 25 31.93 -5.16 -0.06
CA GLU A 25 32.83 -4.80 1.05
C GLU A 25 32.16 -4.95 2.43
N ALA A 26 30.90 -5.42 2.51
CA ALA A 26 30.16 -5.49 3.77
C ALA A 26 30.88 -6.36 4.82
N GLY A 27 31.45 -7.49 4.39
CA GLY A 27 32.21 -8.37 5.27
C GLY A 27 33.51 -7.73 5.75
N GLN A 28 34.23 -7.05 4.86
CA GLN A 28 35.48 -6.37 5.20
C GLN A 28 35.23 -5.19 6.15
N ALA A 29 34.15 -4.43 5.96
CA ALA A 29 33.73 -3.37 6.87
C ALA A 29 33.46 -3.91 8.27
N LEU A 30 32.77 -5.05 8.37
CA LEU A 30 32.49 -5.71 9.64
C LEU A 30 33.76 -6.19 10.35
N ILE A 31 34.72 -6.76 9.60
CA ILE A 31 36.04 -7.15 10.14
C ILE A 31 36.78 -5.94 10.70
N ARG A 32 36.79 -4.81 9.98
CA ARG A 32 37.47 -3.59 10.44
C ARG A 32 36.86 -3.05 11.73
N LEU A 33 35.53 -3.07 11.85
CA LEU A 33 34.82 -2.57 13.04
C LEU A 33 34.86 -3.53 14.24
N CYS A 34 34.82 -4.85 13.99
CA CYS A 34 34.54 -5.85 15.02
C CYS A 34 35.67 -6.91 15.18
N GLY A 35 36.71 -6.85 14.37
CA GLY A 35 37.87 -7.75 14.37
C GLY A 35 37.69 -9.06 13.59
N ALA A 36 36.47 -9.60 13.51
CA ALA A 36 36.18 -10.84 12.78
C ALA A 36 34.72 -10.90 12.32
N LEU A 37 34.49 -11.62 11.22
CA LEU A 37 33.15 -11.99 10.76
C LEU A 37 32.49 -12.95 11.77
N PRO A 38 31.24 -12.71 12.18
CA PRO A 38 30.47 -13.70 12.93
C PRO A 38 30.05 -14.87 12.01
N PRO A 39 29.70 -16.04 12.59
CA PRO A 39 29.10 -17.11 11.81
C PRO A 39 27.84 -16.62 11.08
N GLU A 40 27.61 -17.18 9.90
CA GLU A 40 26.43 -16.87 9.07
C GLU A 40 25.14 -16.97 9.87
N ARG A 41 24.31 -15.92 9.78
CA ARG A 41 23.00 -15.78 10.45
C ARG A 41 23.01 -16.04 11.95
N THR A 42 24.14 -15.82 12.62
CA THR A 42 24.29 -16.01 14.07
C THR A 42 24.56 -14.68 14.77
N ALA A 43 23.66 -14.28 15.67
CA ALA A 43 23.84 -13.07 16.48
C ALA A 43 25.07 -13.20 17.39
N SER A 44 26.04 -12.30 17.20
CA SER A 44 27.32 -12.33 17.91
C SER A 44 27.57 -11.00 18.62
N LEU A 45 27.81 -11.05 19.93
CA LEU A 45 28.22 -9.87 20.69
C LEU A 45 29.65 -9.46 20.31
N ARG A 46 29.82 -8.19 19.93
CA ARG A 46 31.11 -7.61 19.53
C ARG A 46 31.29 -6.23 20.15
N THR A 47 32.55 -5.81 20.29
CA THR A 47 32.88 -4.41 20.56
C THR A 47 33.18 -3.75 19.23
N VAL A 48 32.37 -2.76 18.87
CA VAL A 48 32.48 -1.97 17.65
C VAL A 48 33.50 -0.87 17.90
N ARG A 49 34.51 -0.77 17.04
CA ARG A 49 35.61 0.19 17.16
C ARG A 49 35.81 0.96 15.87
N ASP A 50 36.31 2.18 16.00
CA ASP A 50 36.79 2.95 14.85
C ASP A 50 38.23 2.55 14.43
N ALA A 51 38.77 3.25 13.44
CA ALA A 51 40.14 3.01 12.95
C ALA A 51 41.23 3.40 13.98
N ALA A 52 40.93 4.27 14.94
CA ALA A 52 41.83 4.64 16.03
C ALA A 52 41.79 3.64 17.21
N GLY A 53 40.83 2.70 17.19
CA GLY A 53 40.60 1.70 18.23
C GLY A 53 39.67 2.18 19.35
N GLU A 54 39.09 3.38 19.23
CA GLU A 54 38.09 3.90 20.15
C GLU A 54 36.86 3.00 20.14
N VAL A 55 36.28 2.74 21.32
CA VAL A 55 35.06 1.96 21.42
C VAL A 55 33.88 2.84 21.05
N LEU A 56 33.21 2.51 19.96
CA LEU A 56 31.98 3.19 19.52
C LEU A 56 30.77 2.64 20.27
N ASP A 57 30.68 1.31 20.40
CA ASP A 57 29.63 0.63 21.15
C ASP A 57 29.97 -0.85 21.42
N ARG A 58 29.15 -1.50 22.24
CA ARG A 58 29.11 -2.96 22.39
C ARG A 58 27.75 -3.47 21.87
N ALA A 59 27.78 -4.07 20.68
CA ALA A 59 26.58 -4.33 19.87
C ALA A 59 26.45 -5.82 19.52
N LEU A 60 25.23 -6.27 19.21
CA LEU A 60 25.01 -7.53 18.51
C LEU A 60 25.28 -7.30 17.02
N VAL A 61 25.94 -8.26 16.38
CA VAL A 61 26.31 -8.17 14.98
C VAL A 61 25.85 -9.43 14.26
N LEU A 62 25.29 -9.26 13.06
CA LEU A 62 24.85 -10.34 12.18
C LEU A 62 25.53 -10.24 10.81
N TRP A 63 25.80 -11.41 10.23
CA TRP A 63 26.36 -11.57 8.89
C TRP A 63 25.43 -12.42 8.02
N PHE A 64 25.13 -11.92 6.83
CA PHE A 64 24.25 -12.54 5.84
C PHE A 64 25.01 -12.59 4.50
N PRO A 65 25.73 -13.67 4.20
CA PRO A 65 26.37 -13.81 2.90
C PRO A 65 25.31 -13.91 1.80
N GLY A 66 25.60 -13.29 0.65
CA GLY A 66 24.78 -13.42 -0.54
C GLY A 66 24.80 -14.85 -1.09
N PRO A 67 23.80 -15.26 -1.91
CA PRO A 67 22.65 -14.47 -2.39
C PRO A 67 21.44 -14.50 -1.46
N ALA A 68 21.51 -15.22 -0.34
CA ALA A 68 20.40 -15.42 0.59
C ALA A 68 20.32 -14.28 1.64
N SER A 69 20.31 -13.04 1.18
CA SER A 69 20.16 -11.83 1.99
C SER A 69 18.98 -10.98 1.52
N ALA A 70 18.66 -9.92 2.25
CA ALA A 70 17.58 -9.00 1.89
C ALA A 70 17.78 -8.32 0.54
N THR A 71 19.03 -7.98 0.18
CA THR A 71 19.37 -7.32 -1.09
C THR A 71 19.84 -8.31 -2.16
N GLY A 72 20.13 -9.56 -1.79
CA GLY A 72 20.79 -10.53 -2.68
C GLY A 72 22.32 -10.39 -2.72
N GLU A 73 22.88 -9.41 -2.03
CA GLU A 73 24.33 -9.22 -1.86
C GLU A 73 24.80 -9.71 -0.49
N ASP A 74 26.10 -9.66 -0.25
CA ASP A 74 26.63 -9.71 1.10
C ASP A 74 26.07 -8.57 1.96
N CYS A 75 25.53 -8.91 3.13
CA CYS A 75 24.88 -8.01 4.06
C CYS A 75 25.38 -8.19 5.48
N ALA A 76 25.52 -7.10 6.22
CA ALA A 76 25.80 -7.10 7.65
C ALA A 76 24.84 -6.17 8.39
N GLU A 77 24.55 -6.51 9.64
CA GLU A 77 23.76 -5.65 10.53
C GLU A 77 24.46 -5.46 11.87
N ILE A 78 24.52 -4.22 12.34
CA ILE A 78 25.06 -3.82 13.65
C ILE A 78 23.89 -3.31 14.48
N HIS A 79 23.51 -4.07 15.50
CA HIS A 79 22.42 -3.78 16.44
C HIS A 79 23.03 -3.08 17.66
N CYS A 80 23.21 -1.76 17.53
CA CYS A 80 23.83 -0.89 18.53
C CYS A 80 22.77 -0.23 19.43
N HIS A 81 23.20 0.46 20.48
CA HIS A 81 22.32 1.34 21.24
C HIS A 81 21.79 2.46 20.34
N GLY A 82 20.48 2.73 20.38
CA GLY A 82 19.80 3.68 19.49
C GLY A 82 20.02 5.16 19.85
N GLY A 83 21.16 5.51 20.42
CA GLY A 83 21.56 6.88 20.71
C GLY A 83 22.07 7.59 19.45
N ARG A 84 21.66 8.85 19.24
CA ARG A 84 22.03 9.64 18.05
C ARG A 84 23.55 9.72 17.83
N ALA A 85 24.31 9.92 18.91
CA ALA A 85 25.77 10.01 18.85
C ALA A 85 26.41 8.66 18.48
N VAL A 86 25.89 7.55 19.00
CA VAL A 86 26.40 6.19 18.71
C VAL A 86 26.20 5.86 17.24
N ILE A 87 24.99 6.07 16.74
CA ILE A 87 24.66 5.85 15.32
C ILE A 87 25.54 6.71 14.42
N ALA A 88 25.65 8.02 14.72
CA ALA A 88 26.47 8.94 13.94
C ALA A 88 27.96 8.55 13.94
N ALA A 89 28.50 8.07 15.06
CA ALA A 89 29.88 7.62 15.16
C ALA A 89 30.13 6.36 14.31
N ILE A 90 29.24 5.38 14.35
CA ILE A 90 29.31 4.16 13.52
C ILE A 90 29.22 4.53 12.03
N GLU A 91 28.25 5.37 11.64
CA GLU A 91 28.11 5.83 10.25
C GLU A 91 29.33 6.63 9.78
N THR A 92 29.96 7.41 10.65
CA THR A 92 31.19 8.15 10.34
C THR A 92 32.36 7.19 10.11
N ALA A 93 32.50 6.18 10.97
CA ALA A 93 33.53 5.15 10.81
C ALA A 93 33.36 4.35 9.50
N LEU A 94 32.12 4.04 9.12
CA LEU A 94 31.81 3.41 7.83
C LEU A 94 32.08 4.33 6.64
N ALA A 95 31.69 5.61 6.72
CA ALA A 95 31.92 6.61 5.66
C ALA A 95 33.40 6.83 5.36
N ALA A 96 34.28 6.63 6.34
CA ALA A 96 35.73 6.76 6.18
C ALA A 96 36.37 5.57 5.43
N MET A 97 35.63 4.48 5.20
CA MET A 97 36.16 3.29 4.53
C MET A 97 36.08 3.42 3.00
N PRO A 98 37.16 3.11 2.26
CA PRO A 98 37.12 3.11 0.80
C PRO A 98 36.05 2.15 0.25
N GLY A 99 35.28 2.60 -0.74
CA GLY A 99 34.26 1.77 -1.40
C GLY A 99 32.91 1.69 -0.67
N LEU A 100 32.76 2.37 0.47
CA LEU A 100 31.50 2.51 1.20
C LEU A 100 30.86 3.88 0.94
N ALA A 101 29.54 3.92 0.85
CA ALA A 101 28.74 5.12 0.72
C ALA A 101 27.48 5.05 1.59
N ARG A 102 26.92 6.20 1.97
CA ARG A 102 25.59 6.23 2.59
C ARG A 102 24.55 5.78 1.57
N ALA A 103 23.56 5.03 2.02
CA ALA A 103 22.45 4.62 1.18
C ALA A 103 21.52 5.80 0.90
N GLU A 104 21.11 5.95 -0.35
CA GLU A 104 19.98 6.80 -0.73
C GLU A 104 18.65 6.17 -0.28
N PRO A 105 17.55 6.95 -0.20
CA PRO A 105 16.21 6.42 0.06
C PRO A 105 15.85 5.29 -0.91
N GLY A 106 15.38 4.14 -0.38
CA GLY A 106 14.97 2.99 -1.18
C GLY A 106 16.11 2.16 -1.77
N ALA A 107 17.38 2.50 -1.49
CA ALA A 107 18.52 1.86 -2.16
C ALA A 107 18.66 0.37 -1.83
N PHE A 108 18.29 -0.08 -0.63
CA PHE A 108 18.34 -1.52 -0.29
C PHE A 108 17.25 -2.29 -1.03
N THR A 109 16.04 -1.75 -1.09
CA THR A 109 14.89 -2.34 -1.78
C THR A 109 15.12 -2.35 -3.30
N ARG A 110 15.71 -1.28 -3.86
CA ARG A 110 16.13 -1.23 -5.27
C ARG A 110 17.15 -2.31 -5.61
N ARG A 111 18.09 -2.61 -4.71
CA ARG A 111 19.04 -3.72 -4.89
C ARG A 111 18.36 -5.08 -4.78
N ALA A 112 17.45 -5.26 -3.82
CA ALA A 112 16.65 -6.47 -3.71
C ALA A 112 15.89 -6.76 -5.01
N PHE A 113 15.27 -5.73 -5.60
CA PHE A 113 14.60 -5.81 -6.90
C PHE A 113 15.58 -6.17 -8.04
N THR A 114 16.68 -5.44 -8.15
CA THR A 114 17.69 -5.65 -9.21
C THR A 114 18.29 -7.06 -9.18
N ASN A 115 18.44 -7.63 -7.98
CA ASN A 115 18.99 -8.97 -7.76
C ASN A 115 17.92 -10.07 -7.75
N GLY A 116 16.68 -9.77 -8.15
CA GLY A 116 15.58 -10.73 -8.25
C GLY A 116 15.16 -11.33 -6.90
N ARG A 117 15.40 -10.64 -5.79
CA ARG A 117 14.92 -11.04 -4.46
C ARG A 117 13.46 -10.72 -4.26
N ILE A 118 13.00 -9.65 -4.90
CA ILE A 118 11.62 -9.22 -4.96
C ILE A 118 11.32 -8.68 -6.36
N ASP A 119 10.07 -8.70 -6.79
CA ASP A 119 9.62 -7.97 -7.98
C ASP A 119 9.05 -6.59 -7.65
N LEU A 120 8.57 -5.87 -8.68
CA LEU A 120 8.06 -4.51 -8.52
C LEU A 120 6.77 -4.45 -7.69
N ALA A 121 5.87 -5.43 -7.85
CA ALA A 121 4.61 -5.48 -7.11
C ALA A 121 4.84 -5.82 -5.63
N GLU A 122 5.79 -6.72 -5.34
CA GLU A 122 6.22 -7.03 -3.98
C GLU A 122 6.89 -5.81 -3.32
N ALA A 123 7.72 -5.06 -4.06
CA ALA A 123 8.30 -3.81 -3.57
C ALA A 123 7.21 -2.77 -3.22
N GLU A 124 6.22 -2.58 -4.09
CA GLU A 124 5.07 -1.71 -3.83
C GLU A 124 4.30 -2.16 -2.57
N GLY A 125 4.01 -3.46 -2.45
CA GLY A 125 3.35 -4.02 -1.26
C GLY A 125 4.16 -3.84 0.03
N LEU A 126 5.49 -3.94 -0.05
CA LEU A 126 6.38 -3.67 1.08
C LEU A 126 6.34 -2.19 1.49
N ALA A 127 6.26 -1.25 0.54
CA ALA A 127 6.08 0.17 0.86
C ALA A 127 4.77 0.39 1.62
N ASP A 128 3.68 -0.16 1.10
CA ASP A 128 2.35 -0.03 1.69
C ASP A 128 2.30 -0.64 3.10
N LEU A 129 2.97 -1.77 3.32
CA LEU A 129 3.04 -2.44 4.62
C LEU A 129 3.75 -1.59 5.68
N LEU A 130 4.74 -0.80 5.27
CA LEU A 130 5.50 0.06 6.18
C LEU A 130 4.76 1.34 6.53
N THR A 131 3.88 1.79 5.66
CA THR A 131 3.02 2.95 5.88
C THR A 131 1.63 2.57 6.39
N ALA A 132 1.35 1.28 6.62
CA ALA A 132 0.06 0.83 7.10
C ALA A 132 -0.19 1.31 8.54
N GLU A 133 -1.33 1.96 8.76
CA GLU A 133 -1.74 2.52 10.04
C GLU A 133 -2.98 1.81 10.62
N THR A 134 -3.64 0.99 9.81
CA THR A 134 -4.79 0.16 10.19
C THR A 134 -4.52 -1.32 9.97
N GLU A 135 -5.22 -2.17 10.71
CA GLU A 135 -5.07 -3.62 10.60
C GLU A 135 -5.50 -4.14 9.21
N LEU A 136 -6.53 -3.54 8.61
CA LEU A 136 -6.94 -3.89 7.25
C LEU A 136 -5.84 -3.54 6.22
N GLN A 137 -5.27 -2.34 6.29
CA GLN A 137 -4.12 -1.95 5.45
C GLN A 137 -2.97 -2.93 5.62
N ARG A 138 -2.61 -3.28 6.87
CA ARG A 138 -1.53 -4.24 7.17
C ARG A 138 -1.77 -5.60 6.51
N ARG A 139 -2.98 -6.15 6.63
CA ARG A 139 -3.32 -7.47 6.08
C ARG A 139 -3.31 -7.51 4.55
N VAL A 140 -3.81 -6.46 3.89
CA VAL A 140 -3.80 -6.36 2.43
C VAL A 140 -2.38 -6.15 1.90
N ALA A 141 -1.62 -5.23 2.51
CA ALA A 141 -0.23 -4.99 2.12
C ALA A 141 0.67 -6.22 2.36
N GLN A 142 0.42 -6.98 3.44
CA GLN A 142 1.12 -8.24 3.68
C GLN A 142 0.82 -9.29 2.61
N ALA A 143 -0.43 -9.39 2.14
CA ALA A 143 -0.78 -10.29 1.04
C ALA A 143 -0.04 -9.90 -0.25
N GLN A 144 0.06 -8.60 -0.56
CA GLN A 144 0.82 -8.11 -1.71
C GLN A 144 2.33 -8.34 -1.58
N ALA A 145 2.92 -8.01 -0.44
CA ALA A 145 4.34 -8.20 -0.19
C ALA A 145 4.77 -9.69 -0.12
N SER A 146 3.81 -10.61 -0.02
CA SER A 146 4.09 -12.06 0.01
C SER A 146 4.38 -12.68 -1.35
N GLY A 147 4.14 -11.94 -2.44
CA GLY A 147 4.36 -12.40 -3.81
C GLY A 147 3.24 -13.25 -4.40
N GLU A 148 2.11 -13.44 -3.70
CA GLU A 148 1.00 -14.25 -4.22
C GLU A 148 0.42 -13.68 -5.52
N ALA A 149 0.20 -12.37 -5.58
CA ALA A 149 -0.24 -11.69 -6.79
C ALA A 149 0.76 -11.85 -7.93
N SER A 150 2.05 -11.70 -7.62
CA SER A 150 3.12 -11.81 -8.59
C SER A 150 3.24 -13.22 -9.17
N ARG A 151 3.10 -14.26 -8.35
CA ARG A 151 3.03 -15.65 -8.81
C ARG A 151 1.87 -15.85 -9.78
N GLN A 152 0.69 -15.33 -9.44
CA GLN A 152 -0.48 -15.44 -10.32
C GLN A 152 -0.26 -14.74 -11.67
N VAL A 153 0.35 -13.55 -11.67
CA VAL A 153 0.68 -12.83 -12.92
C VAL A 153 1.75 -13.57 -13.72
N ALA A 154 2.75 -14.16 -13.06
CA ALA A 154 3.76 -14.98 -13.72
C ALA A 154 3.14 -16.24 -14.37
N GLU A 155 2.17 -16.87 -13.72
CA GLU A 155 1.43 -18.00 -14.29
C GLU A 155 0.65 -17.60 -15.54
N TRP A 156 -0.06 -16.46 -15.51
CA TRP A 156 -0.77 -15.95 -16.69
C TRP A 156 0.19 -15.58 -17.83
N ARG A 157 1.33 -14.98 -17.49
CA ARG A 157 2.39 -14.67 -18.44
C ARG A 157 2.92 -15.93 -19.13
N ASP A 158 3.16 -17.00 -18.37
CA ASP A 158 3.60 -18.28 -18.93
C ASP A 158 2.51 -18.94 -19.77
N GLU A 159 1.23 -18.76 -19.41
CA GLU A 159 0.10 -19.22 -20.20
C GLU A 159 -0.02 -18.47 -21.54
N VAL A 160 0.08 -17.14 -21.52
CA VAL A 160 0.14 -16.33 -22.74
C VAL A 160 1.32 -16.73 -23.61
N LEU A 161 2.49 -17.01 -23.02
CA LEU A 161 3.66 -17.48 -23.77
C LEU A 161 3.40 -18.82 -24.47
N ARG A 162 2.74 -19.77 -23.80
CA ARG A 162 2.33 -21.05 -24.43
C ARG A 162 1.33 -20.82 -25.57
N LEU A 163 0.38 -19.91 -25.40
CA LEU A 163 -0.56 -19.54 -26.46
C LEU A 163 0.16 -18.88 -27.64
N SER A 164 1.13 -17.99 -27.40
CA SER A 164 1.94 -17.37 -28.46
C SER A 164 2.69 -18.42 -29.28
N ALA A 165 3.28 -19.42 -28.62
CA ALA A 165 4.00 -20.50 -29.31
C ALA A 165 3.08 -21.32 -30.24
N ARG A 166 1.80 -21.51 -29.87
CA ARG A 166 0.81 -22.19 -30.72
C ARG A 166 0.48 -21.38 -31.97
N ILE A 167 0.36 -20.05 -31.83
CA ILE A 167 0.13 -19.14 -32.95
C ILE A 167 1.35 -19.09 -33.87
N GLU A 168 2.56 -19.02 -33.32
CA GLU A 168 3.80 -19.02 -34.11
C GLU A 168 3.91 -20.30 -34.95
N ALA A 169 3.64 -21.46 -34.34
CA ALA A 169 3.62 -22.72 -35.08
C ALA A 169 2.55 -22.74 -36.18
N LEU A 170 1.36 -22.18 -35.94
CA LEU A 170 0.34 -22.07 -36.98
C LEU A 170 0.81 -21.21 -38.15
N LEU A 171 1.46 -20.08 -37.88
CA LEU A 171 2.00 -19.19 -38.92
C LEU A 171 3.12 -19.86 -39.72
N ASP A 172 4.08 -20.50 -39.05
CA ASP A 172 5.26 -21.13 -39.68
C ASP A 172 4.91 -22.36 -40.54
N PHE A 173 3.84 -23.10 -40.21
CA PHE A 173 3.47 -24.37 -40.88
C PHE A 173 2.16 -24.30 -41.67
N SER A 174 1.57 -23.10 -41.86
CA SER A 174 0.30 -22.91 -42.58
C SER A 174 0.32 -23.26 -44.08
N ASP A 175 1.50 -23.46 -44.67
CA ASP A 175 1.67 -23.88 -46.07
C ASP A 175 1.63 -25.41 -46.25
N GLU A 176 1.60 -26.20 -45.17
CA GLU A 176 1.49 -27.65 -45.19
C GLU A 176 0.03 -28.08 -44.90
N ASP A 177 -0.70 -28.46 -45.95
CA ASP A 177 -2.11 -28.89 -45.94
C ASP A 177 -2.48 -29.74 -44.69
N ASP A 178 -3.31 -29.19 -43.76
CA ASP A 178 -4.30 -29.84 -42.84
C ASP A 178 -4.51 -29.21 -41.43
N VAL A 179 -4.08 -27.98 -41.12
CA VAL A 179 -4.34 -27.36 -39.78
C VAL A 179 -4.92 -25.94 -39.84
N ASP A 180 -6.05 -25.77 -40.52
CA ASP A 180 -6.57 -24.43 -40.89
C ASP A 180 -7.32 -23.64 -39.80
N THR A 181 -7.47 -24.13 -38.56
CA THR A 181 -8.25 -23.39 -37.54
C THR A 181 -7.70 -23.50 -36.13
N LEU A 182 -7.78 -22.40 -35.38
CA LEU A 182 -7.54 -22.39 -33.95
C LEU A 182 -8.51 -23.34 -33.25
N SER A 183 -7.94 -24.25 -32.45
CA SER A 183 -8.75 -25.23 -31.71
C SER A 183 -9.65 -24.54 -30.68
N GLU A 184 -10.80 -25.16 -30.39
CA GLU A 184 -11.70 -24.67 -29.33
C GLU A 184 -10.99 -24.55 -27.97
N ASP A 185 -10.00 -25.40 -27.71
CA ASP A 185 -9.19 -25.35 -26.51
C ASP A 185 -8.37 -24.05 -26.43
N PHE A 186 -7.85 -23.52 -27.54
CA PHE A 186 -7.15 -22.22 -27.56
C PHE A 186 -8.06 -21.09 -27.07
N ARG A 187 -9.28 -21.02 -27.61
CA ARG A 187 -10.25 -19.99 -27.23
C ARG A 187 -10.65 -20.12 -25.77
N ARG A 188 -10.87 -21.36 -25.31
CA ARG A 188 -11.19 -21.64 -23.90
C ARG A 188 -10.07 -21.17 -22.96
N ASP A 189 -8.81 -21.39 -23.30
CA ASP A 189 -7.66 -20.93 -22.50
C ASP A 189 -7.62 -19.40 -22.42
N VAL A 190 -7.84 -18.70 -23.54
CA VAL A 190 -7.95 -17.23 -23.57
C VAL A 190 -9.11 -16.73 -22.71
N ASP A 191 -10.30 -17.32 -22.85
CA ASP A 191 -11.50 -16.93 -22.07
C ASP A 191 -11.28 -17.11 -20.57
N ARG A 192 -10.53 -18.14 -20.16
CA ARG A 192 -10.15 -18.34 -18.75
C ARG A 192 -9.26 -17.22 -18.24
N LEU A 193 -8.27 -16.78 -19.03
CA LEU A 193 -7.42 -15.64 -18.67
C LEU A 193 -8.24 -14.35 -18.57
N VAL A 194 -9.12 -14.09 -19.54
CA VAL A 194 -10.02 -12.92 -19.56
C VAL A 194 -10.89 -12.91 -18.30
N THR A 195 -11.56 -14.02 -17.98
CA THR A 195 -12.40 -14.17 -16.77
C THR A 195 -11.59 -13.95 -15.48
N ALA A 196 -10.36 -14.47 -15.42
CA ALA A 196 -9.49 -14.26 -14.28
C ALA A 196 -9.12 -12.78 -14.09
N LEU A 197 -8.79 -12.08 -15.18
CA LEU A 197 -8.48 -10.65 -15.16
C LEU A 197 -9.70 -9.81 -14.76
N GLU A 198 -10.90 -10.14 -15.24
CA GLU A 198 -12.15 -9.47 -14.81
C GLU A 198 -12.35 -9.57 -13.29
N GLY A 199 -12.10 -10.76 -12.73
CA GLY A 199 -12.18 -10.96 -11.28
C GLY A 199 -11.22 -10.06 -10.50
N TRP A 200 -10.01 -9.83 -11.01
CA TRP A 200 -9.04 -8.91 -10.41
C TRP A 200 -9.41 -7.44 -10.61
N LEU A 201 -9.89 -7.06 -11.78
CA LEU A 201 -10.31 -5.69 -12.10
C LEU A 201 -11.58 -5.28 -11.35
N ALA A 202 -12.44 -6.23 -10.98
CA ALA A 202 -13.63 -6.00 -10.17
C ALA A 202 -13.33 -5.69 -8.68
N ARG A 203 -12.13 -5.99 -8.20
CA ARG A 203 -11.74 -5.70 -6.81
C ARG A 203 -11.65 -4.19 -6.57
N PRO A 204 -11.94 -3.69 -5.36
CA PRO A 204 -11.68 -2.29 -5.03
C PRO A 204 -10.19 -1.94 -5.18
N PRO A 205 -9.86 -0.71 -5.61
CA PRO A 205 -8.47 -0.30 -5.78
C PRO A 205 -7.75 -0.12 -4.43
N ALA A 206 -6.44 -0.37 -4.42
CA ALA A 206 -5.61 -0.27 -3.21
C ALA A 206 -5.61 1.15 -2.61
N GLU A 207 -5.73 2.18 -3.45
CA GLU A 207 -5.80 3.59 -3.04
C GLU A 207 -6.90 3.86 -2.03
N ARG A 208 -8.04 3.14 -2.10
CA ARG A 208 -9.13 3.33 -1.12
C ARG A 208 -8.75 2.97 0.30
N LEU A 209 -7.77 2.08 0.48
CA LEU A 209 -7.23 1.78 1.80
C LEU A 209 -6.40 2.93 2.33
N ARG A 210 -5.67 3.65 1.45
CA ARG A 210 -4.85 4.81 1.82
C ARG A 210 -5.71 6.05 2.07
N ASP A 211 -6.67 6.31 1.19
CA ASP A 211 -7.55 7.46 1.28
C ASP A 211 -8.61 7.31 2.38
N GLY A 212 -8.94 6.07 2.74
CA GLY A 212 -9.98 5.73 3.70
C GLY A 212 -11.39 5.94 3.17
N VAL A 213 -12.38 5.38 3.86
CA VAL A 213 -13.80 5.61 3.53
C VAL A 213 -14.23 6.97 4.06
N ARG A 214 -14.70 7.85 3.16
CA ARG A 214 -15.09 9.22 3.51
C ARG A 214 -16.48 9.25 4.15
N VAL A 215 -16.54 9.61 5.44
CA VAL A 215 -17.77 9.68 6.23
C VAL A 215 -18.10 11.13 6.54
N VAL A 216 -19.18 11.64 5.95
CA VAL A 216 -19.62 13.02 6.13
C VAL A 216 -20.79 13.09 7.10
N LEU A 217 -20.63 13.89 8.15
CA LEU A 217 -21.70 14.17 9.11
C LEU A 217 -22.50 15.39 8.64
N SER A 218 -23.77 15.21 8.30
CA SER A 218 -24.65 16.26 7.76
C SER A 218 -25.96 16.37 8.53
N GLY A 219 -26.59 17.56 8.47
CA GLY A 219 -27.81 17.86 9.20
C GLY A 219 -27.95 19.34 9.56
N PRO A 220 -29.11 19.77 10.09
CA PRO A 220 -29.37 21.16 10.48
C PRO A 220 -28.46 21.64 11.63
N PRO A 221 -28.34 22.97 11.88
CA PRO A 221 -27.66 23.50 13.05
C PRO A 221 -28.15 22.84 14.34
N ASN A 222 -27.24 22.63 15.30
CA ASN A 222 -27.56 21.98 16.58
C ASN A 222 -28.12 20.54 16.48
N ALA A 223 -27.94 19.83 15.36
CA ALA A 223 -28.34 18.42 15.23
C ALA A 223 -27.43 17.41 15.95
N GLY A 224 -26.41 17.86 16.69
CA GLY A 224 -25.47 16.96 17.40
C GLY A 224 -24.28 16.47 16.57
N LYS A 225 -24.03 17.03 15.37
CA LYS A 225 -22.92 16.65 14.47
C LYS A 225 -21.55 16.65 15.15
N SER A 226 -21.12 17.79 15.70
CA SER A 226 -19.80 17.90 16.34
C SER A 226 -19.69 17.05 17.61
N SER A 227 -20.82 16.80 18.30
CA SER A 227 -20.85 15.84 19.42
C SER A 227 -20.60 14.42 18.93
N LEU A 228 -21.31 13.97 17.89
CA LEU A 228 -21.10 12.65 17.28
C LEU A 228 -19.69 12.48 16.69
N PHE A 229 -19.18 13.52 16.03
CA PHE A 229 -17.82 13.57 15.51
C PHE A 229 -16.79 13.34 16.62
N ASN A 230 -16.85 14.12 17.70
CA ASN A 230 -15.91 13.99 18.81
C ASN A 230 -16.05 12.65 19.54
N MET A 231 -17.27 12.11 19.62
CA MET A 231 -17.49 10.77 20.17
C MET A 231 -16.85 9.68 19.32
N LEU A 232 -17.02 9.73 17.99
CA LEU A 232 -16.37 8.79 17.08
C LEU A 232 -14.84 8.88 17.21
N LEU A 233 -14.29 10.10 17.33
CA LEU A 233 -12.85 10.31 17.56
C LEU A 233 -12.35 9.81 18.92
N SER A 234 -13.19 9.90 19.97
CA SER A 234 -12.81 9.57 21.36
C SER A 234 -13.20 8.14 21.74
N SER A 235 -13.93 7.44 20.88
CA SER A 235 -14.24 6.02 21.01
C SER A 235 -12.98 5.17 20.81
N GLU A 236 -13.11 3.85 20.73
CA GLU A 236 -12.00 2.93 20.40
C GLU A 236 -11.33 3.21 19.03
N ALA A 237 -11.76 4.26 18.33
CA ALA A 237 -11.11 4.76 17.14
C ALA A 237 -9.70 5.28 17.43
N ALA A 238 -8.70 4.73 16.74
CA ALA A 238 -7.33 5.23 16.82
C ALA A 238 -7.17 6.42 15.87
N ILE A 239 -6.70 7.56 16.36
CA ILE A 239 -6.31 8.69 15.52
C ILE A 239 -5.05 8.29 14.75
N ILE A 240 -5.13 8.40 13.43
CA ILE A 240 -4.06 8.06 12.51
C ILE A 240 -3.27 9.34 12.16
N SER A 241 -1.99 9.21 11.78
CA SER A 241 -1.22 10.37 11.30
C SER A 241 -1.87 10.91 10.02
N PRO A 242 -1.87 12.23 9.78
CA PRO A 242 -2.16 12.73 8.45
C PRO A 242 -1.18 12.11 7.44
N VAL A 243 -1.71 11.60 6.34
CA VAL A 243 -0.91 11.05 5.23
C VAL A 243 -0.02 12.16 4.67
N ALA A 244 1.27 11.90 4.48
CA ALA A 244 2.20 12.86 3.87
C ALA A 244 1.65 13.31 2.49
N GLY A 245 1.27 14.59 2.40
CA GLY A 245 0.62 15.18 1.23
C GLY A 245 -0.77 15.77 1.48
N THR A 246 -1.49 15.34 2.52
CA THR A 246 -2.79 15.93 2.91
C THR A 246 -2.57 17.13 3.82
N THR A 247 -1.93 18.17 3.30
CA THR A 247 -1.95 19.49 3.94
C THR A 247 -3.11 20.25 3.34
N ARG A 248 -4.20 20.51 4.11
CA ARG A 248 -4.81 21.85 4.19
C ARG A 248 -6.14 21.97 4.94
N ASP A 249 -6.90 20.89 5.19
CA ASP A 249 -8.26 21.06 5.74
C ASP A 249 -8.38 20.63 7.20
N VAL A 250 -8.72 21.59 8.07
CA VAL A 250 -8.88 21.45 9.54
C VAL A 250 -10.03 20.48 9.92
N ILE A 251 -10.81 20.04 8.93
CA ILE A 251 -12.13 19.43 9.07
C ILE A 251 -12.13 17.93 8.80
N GLU A 252 -11.11 17.40 8.13
CA GLU A 252 -10.96 15.97 7.87
C GLU A 252 -10.12 15.31 8.98
N ARG A 253 -10.59 14.18 9.51
CA ARG A 253 -9.89 13.42 10.54
C ARG A 253 -9.76 11.95 10.13
N PRO A 254 -8.54 11.49 9.77
CA PRO A 254 -8.29 10.08 9.53
C PRO A 254 -8.33 9.30 10.84
N VAL A 255 -9.09 8.20 10.85
CA VAL A 255 -9.27 7.32 12.01
C VAL A 255 -9.33 5.86 11.59
N ALA A 256 -8.96 4.97 12.51
CA ALA A 256 -9.20 3.54 12.38
C ALA A 256 -10.41 3.15 13.23
N ILE A 257 -11.48 2.62 12.65
CA ILE A 257 -12.61 2.05 13.40
C ILE A 257 -12.60 0.54 13.17
N ASP A 258 -12.49 -0.26 14.23
CA ASP A 258 -12.32 -1.73 14.17
C ASP A 258 -11.23 -2.20 13.17
N GLY A 259 -10.15 -1.42 13.07
CA GLY A 259 -9.03 -1.70 12.16
C GLY A 259 -9.30 -1.37 10.69
N VAL A 260 -10.39 -0.68 10.36
CA VAL A 260 -10.74 -0.21 9.01
C VAL A 260 -10.47 1.31 8.90
N PRO A 261 -9.84 1.79 7.79
CA PRO A 261 -9.52 3.20 7.61
C PRO A 261 -10.74 4.03 7.20
N PHE A 262 -11.01 5.10 7.94
CA PHE A 262 -12.04 6.09 7.65
C PHE A 262 -11.46 7.51 7.67
N VAL A 263 -12.11 8.42 6.96
CA VAL A 263 -11.90 9.87 7.09
C VAL A 263 -13.21 10.50 7.51
N LEU A 264 -13.27 11.01 8.75
CA LEU A 264 -14.44 11.70 9.27
C LEU A 264 -14.41 13.18 8.89
N ILE A 265 -15.54 13.70 8.44
CA ILE A 265 -15.67 15.08 7.96
C ILE A 265 -16.87 15.76 8.65
N ASP A 266 -16.61 16.81 9.43
CA ASP A 266 -17.67 17.60 10.10
C ASP A 266 -18.09 18.81 9.27
N THR A 267 -19.29 18.79 8.67
CA THR A 267 -19.77 19.93 7.89
C THR A 267 -20.14 21.14 8.75
N ALA A 268 -20.20 21.02 10.08
CA ALA A 268 -20.52 22.13 10.99
C ALA A 268 -19.39 23.17 11.05
N GLY A 269 -18.12 22.73 10.95
CA GLY A 269 -16.94 23.61 10.99
C GLY A 269 -16.80 24.55 9.79
N LEU A 270 -17.61 24.36 8.74
CA LEU A 270 -17.64 25.21 7.54
C LEU A 270 -18.58 26.42 7.67
N ARG A 271 -19.42 26.47 8.70
CA ARG A 271 -20.49 27.49 8.86
C ARG A 271 -20.22 28.51 9.98
N SER A 272 -19.06 28.45 10.64
CA SER A 272 -18.77 29.25 11.84
C SER A 272 -18.32 30.70 11.59
N GLU A 273 -18.34 31.18 10.34
CA GLU A 273 -17.98 32.56 10.00
C GLU A 273 -19.20 33.34 9.52
N THR A 274 -19.60 34.37 10.28
CA THR A 274 -20.85 35.12 10.08
C THR A 274 -20.72 36.20 9.00
N GLY A 275 -21.46 36.01 7.90
CA GLY A 275 -21.73 36.99 6.83
C GLY A 275 -22.51 36.33 5.68
N ASP A 276 -23.45 37.06 5.03
CA ASP A 276 -24.36 36.50 4.00
C ASP A 276 -23.63 35.85 2.81
N GLU A 277 -22.46 36.40 2.41
CA GLU A 277 -21.64 35.84 1.33
C GLU A 277 -20.89 34.57 1.75
N ILE A 278 -20.55 34.43 3.05
CA ILE A 278 -19.82 33.28 3.60
C ILE A 278 -20.77 32.11 3.87
N GLU A 279 -22.04 32.38 4.19
CA GLU A 279 -23.07 31.34 4.36
C GLU A 279 -23.35 30.58 3.05
N ALA A 280 -23.43 31.30 1.93
CA ALA A 280 -23.58 30.68 0.60
C ALA A 280 -22.38 29.77 0.25
N VAL A 281 -21.17 30.22 0.58
CA VAL A 281 -19.94 29.41 0.41
C VAL A 281 -19.95 28.19 1.34
N GLY A 282 -20.42 28.33 2.58
CA GLY A 282 -20.56 27.22 3.53
C GLY A 282 -21.57 26.17 3.09
N ILE A 283 -22.68 26.58 2.45
CA ILE A 283 -23.67 25.67 1.85
C ILE A 283 -23.07 24.95 0.64
N ALA A 284 -22.40 25.67 -0.27
CA ALA A 284 -21.76 25.08 -1.45
C ALA A 284 -20.68 24.06 -1.06
N ARG A 285 -19.83 24.37 -0.07
CA ARG A 285 -18.82 23.43 0.44
C ARG A 285 -19.44 22.22 1.13
N ALA A 286 -20.51 22.39 1.91
CA ALA A 286 -21.20 21.25 2.51
C ALA A 286 -21.79 20.32 1.43
N ALA A 287 -22.33 20.88 0.34
CA ALA A 287 -22.83 20.10 -0.79
C ALA A 287 -21.70 19.34 -1.51
N GLU A 288 -20.55 19.98 -1.74
CA GLU A 288 -19.37 19.34 -2.34
C GLU A 288 -18.81 18.20 -1.48
N GLN A 289 -18.76 18.39 -0.16
CA GLN A 289 -18.34 17.34 0.77
C GLN A 289 -19.32 16.17 0.77
N MET A 290 -20.63 16.43 0.78
CA MET A 290 -21.64 15.36 0.67
C MET A 290 -21.54 14.62 -0.67
N ALA A 291 -21.24 15.31 -1.77
CA ALA A 291 -21.08 14.69 -3.09
C ALA A 291 -19.83 13.81 -3.19
N SER A 292 -18.79 14.10 -2.40
CA SER A 292 -17.56 13.30 -2.31
C SER A 292 -17.58 12.28 -1.16
N ALA A 293 -18.71 12.14 -0.46
CA ALA A 293 -18.86 11.20 0.64
C ALA A 293 -19.10 9.78 0.11
N ASP A 294 -18.46 8.81 0.75
CA ASP A 294 -18.80 7.40 0.58
C ASP A 294 -19.98 7.01 1.46
N ILE A 295 -20.07 7.63 2.64
CA ILE A 295 -21.13 7.42 3.62
C ILE A 295 -21.56 8.79 4.14
N VAL A 296 -22.86 9.09 4.06
CA VAL A 296 -23.45 10.28 4.69
C VAL A 296 -24.18 9.85 5.95
N LEU A 297 -23.78 10.40 7.10
CA LEU A 297 -24.54 10.31 8.35
C LEU A 297 -25.47 11.51 8.43
N TRP A 298 -26.78 11.28 8.27
CA TRP A 298 -27.78 12.34 8.30
C TRP A 298 -28.45 12.44 9.68
N LEU A 299 -28.22 13.56 10.38
CA LEU A 299 -28.71 13.83 11.73
C LEU A 299 -29.95 14.73 11.75
N GLY A 300 -30.50 15.09 10.59
CA GLY A 300 -31.71 15.90 10.48
C GLY A 300 -33.00 15.10 10.54
N THR A 301 -34.12 15.73 10.20
CA THR A 301 -35.44 15.08 10.11
C THR A 301 -35.41 13.88 9.16
N GLU A 302 -36.07 12.79 9.56
CA GLU A 302 -36.16 11.57 8.77
C GLU A 302 -36.75 11.83 7.39
N GLY A 303 -36.15 11.24 6.34
CA GLY A 303 -36.61 11.39 4.96
C GLY A 303 -36.32 12.76 4.33
N LYS A 304 -35.56 13.61 5.03
CA LYS A 304 -35.04 14.89 4.49
C LYS A 304 -33.54 14.85 4.14
N GLY A 305 -32.88 13.72 4.41
CA GLY A 305 -31.49 13.49 4.02
C GLY A 305 -31.35 13.20 2.52
N PRO A 306 -30.11 13.20 2.00
CA PRO A 306 -29.84 12.78 0.63
C PRO A 306 -30.09 11.27 0.46
N ASP A 307 -30.38 10.85 -0.77
CA ASP A 307 -30.62 9.43 -1.09
C ASP A 307 -29.43 8.56 -0.67
N GLY A 308 -29.72 7.46 0.01
CA GLY A 308 -28.71 6.51 0.50
C GLY A 308 -28.00 6.92 1.80
N ALA A 309 -28.33 8.07 2.39
CA ALA A 309 -27.80 8.47 3.69
C ALA A 309 -28.24 7.53 4.82
N LEU A 310 -27.35 7.33 5.79
CA LEU A 310 -27.68 6.67 7.05
C LEU A 310 -28.37 7.66 7.97
N GLU A 311 -29.65 7.41 8.23
CA GLU A 311 -30.48 8.19 9.14
C GLU A 311 -30.03 7.96 10.59
N ILE A 312 -29.28 8.91 11.16
CA ILE A 312 -28.79 8.81 12.54
C ILE A 312 -29.68 9.64 13.45
N GLU A 313 -30.16 9.04 14.54
CA GLU A 313 -30.79 9.79 15.62
C GLU A 313 -29.78 10.02 16.73
N THR A 314 -29.56 11.30 17.07
CA THR A 314 -28.72 11.67 18.21
C THR A 314 -29.59 12.18 19.35
N ARG A 315 -29.05 12.19 20.58
CA ARG A 315 -29.72 12.68 21.79
C ARG A 315 -30.87 11.81 22.29
N VAL A 316 -30.72 10.49 22.22
CA VAL A 316 -31.69 9.54 22.81
C VAL A 316 -31.87 9.68 24.34
N ASP A 317 -31.03 10.49 24.99
CA ASP A 317 -31.18 10.91 26.37
C ASP A 317 -32.26 11.99 26.60
N LEU A 318 -32.90 12.49 25.53
CA LEU A 318 -34.05 13.39 25.58
C LEU A 318 -35.32 12.62 25.15
N GLU A 319 -36.46 12.85 25.83
CA GLU A 319 -37.73 12.09 25.67
C GLU A 319 -38.43 12.26 24.30
N ASP A 320 -37.83 12.97 23.35
CA ASP A 320 -38.41 13.30 22.05
C ASP A 320 -37.70 12.49 20.96
N GLN A 321 -38.08 11.20 20.83
CA GLN A 321 -37.64 10.39 19.68
C GLN A 321 -38.31 10.94 18.42
N GLN A 322 -37.49 11.30 17.43
CA GLN A 322 -37.94 11.98 16.22
C GLN A 322 -37.91 11.09 14.98
N LYS A 323 -37.23 9.93 15.04
CA LYS A 323 -37.15 8.98 13.92
C LYS A 323 -37.85 7.66 14.23
N GLU A 324 -38.68 7.19 13.32
CA GLU A 324 -39.33 5.89 13.39
C GLU A 324 -38.34 4.77 13.06
N ASN A 325 -37.54 4.92 11.99
CA ASN A 325 -36.61 3.88 11.52
C ASN A 325 -35.17 4.40 11.32
N PRO A 326 -34.49 4.89 12.36
CA PRO A 326 -33.09 5.31 12.24
C PRO A 326 -32.18 4.09 11.99
N ALA A 327 -31.14 4.30 11.18
CA ALA A 327 -30.06 3.33 10.99
C ALA A 327 -29.27 3.10 12.29
N ALA A 328 -29.08 4.14 13.09
CA ALA A 328 -28.53 4.01 14.44
C ALA A 328 -29.08 5.09 15.38
N ARG A 329 -29.19 4.73 16.65
CA ARG A 329 -29.57 5.62 17.75
C ARG A 329 -28.35 5.83 18.64
N VAL A 330 -27.92 7.07 18.85
CA VAL A 330 -26.69 7.40 19.58
C VAL A 330 -26.94 8.44 20.66
N SER A 331 -26.52 8.16 21.90
CA SER A 331 -26.52 9.19 22.96
C SER A 331 -25.21 9.98 22.92
N GLY A 332 -25.35 11.31 22.79
CA GLY A 332 -24.24 12.25 22.88
C GLY A 332 -23.53 12.29 24.23
N LYS A 333 -24.20 11.77 25.28
CA LYS A 333 -23.78 11.89 26.68
C LYS A 333 -23.24 10.58 27.26
N THR A 334 -23.89 9.45 26.95
CA THR A 334 -23.50 8.14 27.49
C THR A 334 -22.63 7.34 26.53
N GLY A 335 -22.60 7.70 25.23
CA GLY A 335 -21.95 6.90 24.19
C GLY A 335 -22.73 5.64 23.80
N GLU A 336 -23.94 5.45 24.33
CA GLU A 336 -24.83 4.36 23.94
C GLU A 336 -25.07 4.38 22.43
N GLY A 337 -25.00 3.20 21.80
CA GLY A 337 -25.22 3.02 20.36
C GLY A 337 -24.03 3.33 19.46
N LEU A 338 -22.91 3.86 19.99
CA LEU A 338 -21.69 4.10 19.20
C LEU A 338 -21.11 2.81 18.61
N SER A 339 -21.06 1.72 19.37
CA SER A 339 -20.56 0.43 18.87
C SER A 339 -21.43 -0.14 17.75
N ALA A 340 -22.75 0.05 17.83
CA ALA A 340 -23.66 -0.36 16.76
C ALA A 340 -23.46 0.48 15.49
N LEU A 341 -23.27 1.81 15.64
CA LEU A 341 -22.93 2.69 14.53
C LEU A 341 -21.58 2.31 13.90
N ALA A 342 -20.56 2.01 14.71
CA ALA A 342 -19.25 1.55 14.24
C ALA A 342 -19.38 0.28 13.41
N ALA A 343 -20.14 -0.71 13.88
CA ALA A 343 -20.40 -1.94 13.14
C ALA A 343 -21.08 -1.69 11.77
N ILE A 344 -22.06 -0.79 11.72
CA ILE A 344 -22.73 -0.40 10.46
C ILE A 344 -21.73 0.26 9.49
N LEU A 345 -20.87 1.15 9.99
CA LEU A 345 -19.85 1.81 9.17
C LEU A 345 -18.86 0.79 8.61
N VAL A 346 -18.39 -0.16 9.42
CA VAL A 346 -17.47 -1.23 9.02
C VAL A 346 -18.12 -2.15 7.99
N GLU A 347 -19.38 -2.53 8.17
CA GLU A 347 -20.13 -3.35 7.20
C GLU A 347 -20.24 -2.65 5.85
N ARG A 348 -20.61 -1.36 5.83
CA ARG A 348 -20.69 -0.55 4.61
C ARG A 348 -19.32 -0.43 3.94
N ALA A 349 -18.27 -0.16 4.71
CA ALA A 349 -16.90 -0.07 4.22
C ALA A 349 -16.42 -1.37 3.57
N GLY A 350 -16.87 -2.54 4.04
CA GLY A 350 -16.50 -3.84 3.48
C GLY A 350 -16.91 -4.06 2.01
N THR A 351 -17.84 -3.26 1.48
CA THR A 351 -18.20 -3.27 0.05
C THR A 351 -17.36 -2.31 -0.79
N LEU A 352 -16.74 -1.31 -0.15
CA LEU A 352 -15.95 -0.26 -0.78
C LEU A 352 -14.46 -0.55 -0.73
N LEU A 353 -14.02 -1.39 0.21
CA LEU A 353 -12.62 -1.68 0.47
C LEU A 353 -12.24 -3.12 0.08
N PRO A 354 -10.98 -3.37 -0.27
CA PRO A 354 -10.47 -4.72 -0.47
C PRO A 354 -10.65 -5.59 0.78
N ARG A 355 -10.86 -6.90 0.58
CA ARG A 355 -11.07 -7.82 1.70
C ARG A 355 -9.76 -8.14 2.43
N PRO A 356 -9.81 -8.47 3.72
CA PRO A 356 -8.61 -8.83 4.46
C PRO A 356 -7.90 -10.06 3.86
N GLY A 357 -6.61 -9.91 3.54
CA GLY A 357 -5.80 -10.98 2.95
C GLY A 357 -5.95 -11.15 1.44
N GLU A 358 -6.79 -10.34 0.79
CA GLU A 358 -6.86 -10.25 -0.67
C GLU A 358 -5.82 -9.24 -1.18
N SER A 359 -5.18 -9.56 -2.31
CA SER A 359 -4.30 -8.63 -3.01
C SER A 359 -5.13 -7.54 -3.72
N ALA A 360 -4.93 -6.29 -3.29
CA ALA A 360 -5.53 -5.10 -3.92
C ALA A 360 -4.55 -4.45 -4.89
N VAL A 361 -4.95 -4.23 -6.14
CA VAL A 361 -4.07 -3.63 -7.15
C VAL A 361 -4.12 -2.11 -7.07
N ASN A 362 -2.94 -1.48 -7.14
CA ASN A 362 -2.83 -0.03 -7.27
C ASN A 362 -3.13 0.43 -8.72
N ALA A 363 -3.24 1.73 -8.94
CA ALA A 363 -3.58 2.32 -10.25
C ALA A 363 -2.58 1.94 -11.36
N ARG A 364 -1.28 1.78 -11.05
CA ARG A 364 -0.29 1.35 -12.04
C ARG A 364 -0.54 -0.10 -12.44
N GLN A 365 -0.63 -0.99 -11.46
CA GLN A 365 -0.91 -2.41 -11.65
C GLN A 365 -2.24 -2.61 -12.38
N ARG A 366 -3.29 -1.89 -11.99
CA ARG A 366 -4.60 -1.89 -12.65
C ARG A 366 -4.50 -1.51 -14.11
N ARG A 367 -3.78 -0.43 -14.48
CA ARG A 367 -3.56 -0.07 -15.90
C ARG A 367 -2.85 -1.17 -16.68
N CYS A 368 -1.89 -1.87 -16.08
CA CYS A 368 -1.25 -3.02 -16.71
C CYS A 368 -2.25 -4.16 -16.92
N LEU A 369 -3.08 -4.48 -15.92
CA LEU A 369 -4.12 -5.50 -16.06
C LEU A 369 -5.20 -5.11 -17.08
N GLU A 370 -5.61 -3.84 -17.15
CA GLU A 370 -6.56 -3.33 -18.15
C GLU A 370 -5.99 -3.44 -19.57
N ARG A 371 -4.70 -3.14 -19.76
CA ARG A 371 -4.01 -3.35 -21.05
C ARG A 371 -3.98 -4.83 -21.44
N ALA A 372 -3.64 -5.71 -20.50
CA ALA A 372 -3.62 -7.15 -20.75
C ALA A 372 -5.03 -7.68 -21.05
N TYR A 373 -6.03 -7.24 -20.30
CA TYR A 373 -7.44 -7.59 -20.51
C TYR A 373 -7.92 -7.16 -21.88
N GLY A 374 -7.71 -5.90 -22.27
CA GLY A 374 -8.11 -5.38 -23.57
C GLY A 374 -7.48 -6.18 -24.72
N ALA A 375 -6.17 -6.45 -24.63
CA ALA A 375 -5.46 -7.23 -25.63
C ALA A 375 -6.00 -8.67 -25.75
N LEU A 376 -6.25 -9.35 -24.63
CA LEU A 376 -6.80 -10.72 -24.64
C LEU A 376 -8.26 -10.76 -25.09
N HIS A 377 -9.06 -9.76 -24.71
CA HIS A 377 -10.47 -9.67 -25.09
C HIS A 377 -10.64 -9.45 -26.61
N GLU A 378 -9.71 -8.77 -27.27
CA GLU A 378 -9.70 -8.61 -28.74
C GLU A 378 -9.57 -9.95 -29.49
N ILE A 379 -8.89 -10.94 -28.89
CA ILE A 379 -8.70 -12.27 -29.49
C ILE A 379 -10.04 -12.98 -29.71
N GLY A 380 -11.02 -12.78 -28.82
CA GLY A 380 -12.33 -13.46 -28.91
C GLY A 380 -13.09 -13.16 -30.20
N ASN A 381 -12.83 -12.01 -30.83
CA ASN A 381 -13.45 -11.59 -32.09
C ASN A 381 -12.51 -11.72 -33.30
N ALA A 382 -11.25 -12.07 -33.08
CA ALA A 382 -10.24 -12.16 -34.13
C ALA A 382 -10.19 -13.58 -34.71
N SER A 383 -10.06 -13.66 -36.04
CA SER A 383 -9.82 -14.90 -36.77
C SER A 383 -8.44 -14.95 -37.43
N ASP A 384 -7.79 -13.79 -37.58
CA ASP A 384 -6.46 -13.67 -38.19
C ASP A 384 -5.37 -14.02 -37.16
N PRO A 385 -4.57 -15.09 -37.39
CA PRO A 385 -3.50 -15.50 -36.49
C PRO A 385 -2.45 -14.40 -36.23
N LEU A 386 -2.19 -13.50 -37.18
CA LEU A 386 -1.24 -12.39 -36.99
C LEU A 386 -1.74 -11.39 -35.95
N LEU A 387 -3.03 -11.04 -36.02
CA LEU A 387 -3.66 -10.14 -35.04
C LEU A 387 -3.67 -10.78 -33.65
N ILE A 388 -3.98 -12.08 -33.58
CA ILE A 388 -3.99 -12.83 -32.32
C ILE A 388 -2.58 -12.90 -31.72
N GLY A 389 -1.55 -13.14 -32.54
CA GLY A 389 -0.16 -13.11 -32.12
C GLY A 389 0.26 -11.77 -31.53
N GLU A 390 -0.14 -10.66 -32.15
CA GLU A 390 0.13 -9.31 -31.63
C GLU A 390 -0.63 -9.02 -30.32
N SER A 391 -1.91 -9.42 -30.22
CA SER A 391 -2.68 -9.32 -28.98
C SER A 391 -2.02 -10.09 -27.82
N LEU A 392 -1.54 -11.31 -28.06
CA LEU A 392 -0.81 -12.08 -27.05
C LEU A 392 0.52 -11.42 -26.67
N ARG A 393 1.25 -10.84 -27.65
CA ARG A 393 2.48 -10.08 -27.40
C ARG A 393 2.21 -8.86 -26.51
N ALA A 394 1.15 -8.11 -26.80
CA ALA A 394 0.73 -6.95 -26.03
C ALA A 394 0.33 -7.32 -24.60
N ALA A 395 -0.42 -8.42 -24.42
CA ALA A 395 -0.77 -8.94 -23.10
C ALA A 395 0.48 -9.33 -22.28
N ARG A 396 1.43 -10.03 -22.90
CA ARG A 396 2.69 -10.40 -22.25
C ARG A 396 3.50 -9.18 -21.83
N ALA A 397 3.63 -8.18 -22.70
CA ALA A 397 4.33 -6.93 -22.37
C ALA A 397 3.68 -6.20 -21.17
N ALA A 398 2.34 -6.22 -21.08
CA ALA A 398 1.64 -5.65 -19.94
C ALA A 398 1.91 -6.40 -18.62
N PHE A 399 2.05 -7.74 -18.65
CA PHE A 399 2.47 -8.52 -17.48
C PHE A 399 3.95 -8.29 -17.10
N ASP A 400 4.84 -8.20 -18.09
CA ASP A 400 6.25 -7.83 -17.88
C ASP A 400 6.38 -6.45 -17.22
N ASP A 401 5.57 -5.46 -17.66
CA ASP A 401 5.51 -4.12 -17.04
C ASP A 401 4.98 -4.18 -15.60
N LEU A 402 4.02 -5.06 -15.30
CA LEU A 402 3.45 -5.20 -13.96
C LEU A 402 4.50 -5.69 -12.96
N LEU A 403 5.20 -6.77 -13.31
CA LEU A 403 6.27 -7.39 -12.52
C LEU A 403 7.56 -6.55 -12.52
N GLY A 404 7.68 -5.63 -13.46
CA GLY A 404 8.83 -4.73 -13.61
C GLY A 404 9.99 -5.33 -14.40
N CYS A 405 9.78 -6.42 -15.13
CA CYS A 405 10.77 -6.99 -16.04
C CYS A 405 11.15 -6.03 -17.19
N ALA A 406 10.26 -5.09 -17.53
CA ALA A 406 10.45 -4.09 -18.58
C ALA A 406 10.47 -2.63 -18.05
N SER A 407 10.64 -2.43 -16.74
CA SER A 407 10.56 -1.10 -16.11
C SER A 407 11.66 -0.13 -16.57
N THR A 408 11.31 1.16 -16.62
CA THR A 408 12.27 2.25 -16.89
C THR A 408 12.87 2.81 -15.60
N GLU A 409 14.11 3.31 -15.68
CA GLU A 409 14.82 3.90 -14.52
C GLU A 409 14.03 5.01 -13.82
N HIS A 410 13.37 5.90 -14.57
CA HIS A 410 12.57 6.98 -13.97
C HIS A 410 11.39 6.48 -13.12
N MET A 411 10.76 5.37 -13.52
CA MET A 411 9.69 4.75 -12.73
C MET A 411 10.25 4.19 -11.42
N LEU A 412 11.40 3.52 -11.49
CA LEU A 412 12.07 2.96 -10.32
C LEU A 412 12.50 4.07 -9.36
N ASP A 413 13.05 5.17 -9.86
CA ASP A 413 13.42 6.33 -9.03
C ASP A 413 12.20 6.93 -8.30
N ALA A 414 11.08 7.09 -9.00
CA ALA A 414 9.85 7.62 -8.41
C ALA A 414 9.24 6.69 -7.35
N LEU A 415 9.40 5.37 -7.49
CA LEU A 415 8.95 4.38 -6.51
C LEU A 415 9.88 4.35 -5.30
N PHE A 416 11.18 4.10 -5.53
CA PHE A 416 12.15 3.89 -4.46
C PHE A 416 12.45 5.18 -3.70
N GLY A 417 12.31 6.34 -4.32
CA GLY A 417 12.40 7.64 -3.64
C GLY A 417 11.32 7.88 -2.57
N ARG A 418 10.24 7.08 -2.54
CA ARG A 418 9.20 7.15 -1.50
C ARG A 418 9.54 6.35 -0.24
N PHE A 419 10.53 5.45 -0.31
CA PHE A 419 10.95 4.67 0.85
C PHE A 419 11.79 5.52 1.80
N CYS A 420 11.82 5.14 3.08
CA CYS A 420 12.75 5.74 4.03
C CYS A 420 14.19 5.31 3.74
N ILE A 421 15.15 6.15 4.16
CA ILE A 421 16.57 5.79 4.23
C ILE A 421 16.72 4.55 5.14
N GLY A 422 17.50 3.56 4.71
CA GLY A 422 17.67 2.28 5.42
C GLY A 422 16.80 1.13 4.88
N LYS A 423 15.95 1.45 3.91
CA LYS A 423 15.34 0.51 2.96
C LYS A 423 15.59 1.03 1.57
#